data_AF-A0A072TTE5-F1
#
_entry.id   AF-A0A072TTE5-F1
#
_cell.length_a   1.000
_cell.length_b   1.000
_cell.length_c   1.000
_cell.angle_alpha   90.00
_cell.angle_beta   90.00
_cell.angle_gamma   90.00
#
_symmetry.space_group_name_H-M   'P 1'
#
loop_
_entity.id
_entity.type
_entity.pdbx_description
1 polymer ?
#
loop_
_entity_poly.entity_id
_entity_poly.type
_entity_poly.pdbx_seq_one_letter_code
_entity_poly.pdbx_strand_id
1 'polypeptide(L)'
;MCINCALHSKSKSKSSIIPWMKIKCPMQTNGIDCGYFVMQFMKEIILANQDMIPENYFGDYKCKTYSKDKLVQVEEDWATFMVQYLSEFDFLFQQFSFAFFN
;
A
#
# COMPACT_ATOMS: atom_id res chain seq x y z
N MET A 1 -4.12 -33.21 -3.47
CA MET A 1 -2.78 -33.72 -3.13
C MET A 1 -2.14 -32.75 -2.16
N CYS A 2 -1.97 -33.15 -0.91
CA CYS A 2 -1.37 -32.33 0.15
C CYS A 2 0.11 -32.71 0.28
N ILE A 3 1.01 -31.74 0.17
CA ILE A 3 2.44 -31.97 0.38
C ILE A 3 2.73 -31.79 1.86
N ASN A 4 3.00 -32.91 2.54
CA ASN A 4 3.61 -32.95 3.86
C ASN A 4 5.10 -32.56 3.72
N CYS A 5 5.52 -31.43 4.31
CA CYS A 5 6.93 -31.10 4.44
C CYS A 5 7.38 -31.37 5.88
N ALA A 6 8.26 -32.36 6.02
CA ALA A 6 8.81 -32.83 7.28
C ALA A 6 9.65 -31.77 8.00
N LEU A 7 9.51 -31.75 9.33
CA LEU A 7 10.26 -30.94 10.28
C LEU A 7 11.73 -31.38 10.30
N HIS A 8 12.65 -30.50 9.89
CA HIS A 8 14.06 -30.61 10.26
C HIS A 8 14.37 -29.60 11.37
N SER A 9 14.80 -30.11 12.52
CA SER A 9 15.21 -29.35 13.70
C SER A 9 16.47 -28.52 13.41
N LYS A 10 16.32 -27.20 13.36
CA LYS A 10 17.43 -26.26 13.59
C LYS A 10 17.05 -25.38 14.77
N SER A 11 17.96 -25.26 15.73
CA SER A 11 17.85 -24.51 16.97
C SER A 11 17.07 -23.21 16.78
N LYS A 12 15.87 -23.13 17.37
CA LYS A 12 15.07 -21.91 17.37
C LYS A 12 15.83 -20.87 18.19
N SER A 13 16.50 -19.93 17.53
CA SER A 13 16.62 -18.59 18.12
C SER A 13 15.19 -18.17 18.49
N LYS A 14 15.01 -17.36 19.53
CA LYS A 14 13.70 -16.79 19.88
C LYS A 14 13.27 -15.83 18.76
N SER A 15 12.90 -16.37 17.60
CA SER A 15 12.13 -15.72 16.57
C SER A 15 10.81 -15.41 17.24
N SER A 16 10.61 -14.15 17.62
CA SER A 16 9.29 -13.65 17.96
C SER A 16 8.35 -14.07 16.85
N ILE A 17 7.43 -14.99 17.15
CA ILE A 17 6.42 -15.44 16.20
C ILE A 17 5.54 -14.21 15.98
N ILE A 18 5.62 -13.59 14.80
CA ILE A 18 4.73 -12.50 14.43
C ILE A 18 3.35 -13.13 14.20
N PRO A 19 2.33 -12.79 14.99
CA PRO A 19 1.00 -13.35 14.80
C PRO A 19 0.40 -12.81 13.51
N TRP A 20 -0.11 -13.71 12.67
CA TRP A 20 -0.94 -13.33 11.52
C TRP A 20 -2.34 -12.97 12.01
N MET A 21 -2.73 -11.71 11.83
CA MET A 21 -4.03 -11.21 12.30
C MET A 21 -4.95 -10.89 11.13
N LYS A 22 -6.23 -11.24 11.27
CA LYS A 22 -7.28 -10.84 10.32
C LYS A 22 -7.81 -9.48 10.73
N ILE A 23 -7.42 -8.45 9.99
CA ILE A 23 -7.92 -7.09 10.15
C ILE A 23 -9.26 -6.92 9.43
N LYS A 24 -10.14 -6.06 9.96
CA LYS A 24 -11.31 -5.60 9.22
C LYS A 24 -10.88 -4.47 8.28
N CYS A 25 -11.32 -4.46 7.04
CA CYS A 25 -11.05 -3.38 6.07
C CYS A 25 -12.23 -3.23 5.08
N PRO A 26 -12.34 -2.10 4.36
CA PRO A 26 -13.32 -1.93 3.30
C PRO A 26 -13.15 -3.02 2.23
N MET A 27 -14.24 -3.71 1.92
CA MET A 27 -14.22 -4.84 1.00
C MET A 27 -14.69 -4.42 -0.38
N GLN A 28 -13.92 -4.78 -1.38
CA GLN A 28 -14.25 -4.60 -2.77
C GLN A 28 -15.34 -5.59 -3.19
N THR A 29 -16.25 -5.17 -4.06
CA THR A 29 -17.33 -6.03 -4.59
C THR A 29 -17.07 -6.50 -6.02
N ASN A 30 -16.22 -5.79 -6.77
CA ASN A 30 -15.74 -6.18 -8.10
C ASN A 30 -14.34 -6.81 -8.00
N GLY A 31 -13.77 -7.24 -9.13
CA GLY A 31 -12.45 -7.92 -9.17
C GLY A 31 -11.29 -7.06 -9.70
N ILE A 32 -11.53 -5.79 -10.03
CA ILE A 32 -10.60 -4.96 -10.82
C ILE A 32 -9.95 -3.81 -10.03
N ASP A 33 -10.62 -3.30 -9.00
CA ASP A 33 -10.19 -2.16 -8.18
C ASP A 33 -9.27 -2.53 -6.99
N CYS A 34 -8.74 -3.75 -6.92
CA CYS A 34 -8.06 -4.24 -5.71
C CYS A 34 -6.83 -3.40 -5.34
N GLY A 35 -6.09 -2.94 -6.35
CA GLY A 35 -4.97 -2.02 -6.16
C GLY A 35 -5.41 -0.70 -5.52
N TYR A 36 -6.50 -0.09 -6.00
CA TYR A 36 -7.01 1.17 -5.46
C TYR A 36 -7.49 1.03 -4.01
N PHE A 37 -8.09 -0.10 -3.66
CA PHE A 37 -8.47 -0.39 -2.27
C PHE A 37 -7.24 -0.46 -1.35
N VAL A 38 -6.18 -1.15 -1.77
CA VAL A 38 -4.93 -1.23 -0.99
C VAL A 38 -4.28 0.15 -0.85
N MET A 39 -4.22 0.93 -1.93
CA MET A 39 -3.62 2.27 -1.91
C MET A 39 -4.40 3.22 -1.00
N GLN A 40 -5.73 3.28 -1.12
CA GLN A 40 -6.57 4.09 -0.23
C GLN A 40 -6.40 3.63 1.22
N PHE A 41 -6.33 2.32 1.45
CA PHE A 41 -6.21 1.75 2.79
C PHE A 41 -4.92 2.18 3.49
N MET A 42 -3.80 2.07 2.78
CA MET A 42 -2.49 2.47 3.29
C MET A 42 -2.41 3.98 3.50
N LYS A 43 -2.97 4.77 2.56
CA LYS A 43 -3.04 6.23 2.67
C LYS A 43 -3.76 6.67 3.95
N GLU A 44 -4.89 6.06 4.28
CA GLU A 44 -5.65 6.39 5.50
C GLU A 44 -4.89 6.06 6.78
N ILE A 45 -4.14 4.95 6.82
CA ILE A 45 -3.31 4.58 7.98
C ILE A 45 -2.20 5.62 8.21
N ILE A 46 -1.51 5.98 7.13
CA ILE A 46 -0.40 6.96 7.17
C ILE A 46 -0.94 8.34 7.60
N LEU A 47 -2.05 8.79 7.01
CA LEU A 47 -2.67 10.07 7.34
C LEU A 47 -3.25 10.11 8.76
N ALA A 48 -3.71 8.97 9.29
CA ALA A 48 -4.12 8.83 10.68
C ALA A 48 -2.93 8.73 11.66
N ASN A 49 -1.69 8.84 11.15
CA ASN A 49 -0.45 8.79 11.89
C ASN A 49 -0.38 7.58 12.85
N GLN A 50 -0.84 6.43 12.36
CA GLN A 50 -0.86 5.17 13.10
C GLN A 50 0.44 4.39 12.83
N ASP A 51 1.14 4.04 13.90
CA ASP A 51 2.36 3.22 13.81
C ASP A 51 2.06 1.74 13.54
N MET A 52 0.80 1.33 13.66
CA MET A 52 0.33 -0.04 13.45
C MET A 52 -0.99 -0.06 12.70
N ILE A 53 -1.23 -1.16 11.97
CA ILE A 53 -2.53 -1.37 11.31
C ILE A 53 -3.58 -1.64 12.40
N PRO A 54 -4.61 -0.78 12.54
CA PRO A 54 -5.66 -1.00 13.53
C PRO A 54 -6.46 -2.27 13.19
N GLU A 55 -6.67 -3.13 14.18
CA GLU A 55 -7.48 -4.35 14.01
C GLU A 55 -8.92 -4.03 13.61
N ASN A 56 -9.45 -2.95 14.19
CA ASN A 56 -10.73 -2.34 13.86
C ASN A 56 -10.46 -1.02 13.16
N TYR A 57 -10.44 -1.07 11.83
CA TYR A 57 -9.91 -0.05 10.94
C TYR A 57 -10.18 1.40 11.38
N PHE A 58 -11.41 1.73 11.80
CA PHE A 58 -11.70 2.95 12.57
C PHE A 58 -12.93 2.75 13.46
N GLY A 59 -12.95 3.45 14.60
CA GLY A 59 -13.82 3.26 15.76
C GLY A 59 -15.32 3.46 15.56
N ASP A 60 -15.79 3.83 14.37
CA ASP A 60 -17.21 3.91 14.05
C ASP A 60 -17.45 3.31 12.65
N TYR A 61 -18.00 2.10 12.63
CA TYR A 61 -18.32 1.33 11.44
C TYR A 61 -19.28 2.11 10.51
N LYS A 62 -18.73 2.86 9.53
CA LYS A 62 -19.55 3.57 8.54
C LYS A 62 -19.46 3.06 7.11
N CYS A 63 -18.38 2.39 6.69
CA CYS A 63 -18.28 1.95 5.30
C CYS A 63 -17.81 0.51 5.13
N LYS A 64 -18.67 -0.32 4.51
CA LYS A 64 -18.35 -1.70 4.11
C LYS A 64 -17.43 -1.76 2.88
N THR A 65 -17.34 -0.67 2.12
CA THR A 65 -16.62 -0.58 0.85
C THR A 65 -16.25 0.88 0.58
N TYR A 66 -15.26 1.15 -0.26
CA TYR A 66 -14.96 2.52 -0.68
C TYR A 66 -15.97 3.01 -1.73
N SER A 67 -16.31 4.30 -1.69
CA SER A 67 -17.08 4.92 -2.77
C SER A 67 -16.21 5.08 -4.01
N LYS A 68 -16.83 5.18 -5.19
CA LYS A 68 -16.10 5.45 -6.44
C LYS A 68 -15.29 6.73 -6.36
N ASP A 69 -15.86 7.79 -5.78
CA ASP A 69 -15.17 9.08 -5.62
C ASP A 69 -13.87 8.97 -4.82
N LYS A 70 -13.82 8.08 -3.81
CA LYS A 70 -12.59 7.80 -3.08
C LYS A 70 -11.54 7.12 -3.93
N LEU A 71 -11.95 6.20 -4.80
CA LEU A 71 -11.02 5.51 -5.71
C LEU A 71 -10.50 6.46 -6.80
N VAL A 72 -11.37 7.33 -7.34
CA VAL A 72 -10.97 8.38 -8.29
C VAL A 72 -9.95 9.33 -7.65
N GLN A 73 -10.14 9.74 -6.39
CA GLN A 73 -9.15 10.56 -5.69
C GLN A 73 -7.78 9.88 -5.61
N VAL A 74 -7.73 8.58 -5.36
CA VAL A 74 -6.46 7.84 -5.37
C VAL A 74 -5.82 7.89 -6.75
N GLU A 75 -6.60 7.70 -7.81
CA GLU A 75 -6.11 7.77 -9.18
C GLU A 75 -5.55 9.16 -9.51
N GLU A 76 -6.27 10.23 -9.17
CA GLU A 76 -5.86 11.62 -9.39
C GLU A 76 -4.59 11.97 -8.61
N ASP A 77 -4.50 11.56 -7.34
CA ASP A 77 -3.32 11.79 -6.51
C ASP A 77 -2.09 11.08 -7.08
N TRP A 78 -2.25 9.81 -7.50
CA TRP A 78 -1.18 9.04 -8.11
C TRP A 78 -0.74 9.62 -9.45
N ALA A 79 -1.69 9.99 -10.31
CA ALA A 79 -1.38 10.62 -11.59
C ALA A 79 -0.61 11.93 -11.38
N THR A 80 -1.06 12.76 -10.44
CA THR A 80 -0.40 14.04 -10.10
C THR A 80 1.02 13.80 -9.60
N PHE A 81 1.22 12.86 -8.68
CA PHE A 81 2.55 12.51 -8.18
C PHE A 81 3.48 12.03 -9.31
N MET A 82 3.00 11.15 -10.19
CA MET A 82 3.80 10.61 -11.30
C MET A 82 4.18 11.69 -12.30
N VAL A 83 3.26 12.61 -12.63
CA VAL A 83 3.54 13.75 -13.53
C VAL A 83 4.62 14.64 -12.91
N GLN A 84 4.51 14.97 -11.63
CA GLN A 84 5.51 15.77 -10.92
C GLN A 84 6.88 15.09 -10.92
N TYR A 85 6.92 13.81 -10.52
CA TYR A 85 8.15 13.03 -10.49
C TYR A 85 8.84 12.94 -11.85
N LEU A 86 8.08 12.68 -12.93
CA LEU A 86 8.62 12.63 -14.29
C LEU A 86 9.14 14.00 -14.75
N SER A 87 8.42 15.08 -14.43
CA SER A 87 8.86 16.44 -14.77
C SER A 87 10.17 16.84 -14.07
N GLU A 88 10.35 16.43 -12.82
CA GLU A 88 11.59 16.64 -12.08
C GLU A 88 12.73 15.80 -12.66
N PHE A 89 12.45 14.55 -13.01
CA PHE A 89 13.44 13.67 -13.63
C PHE A 89 13.94 14.22 -14.97
N ASP A 90 13.02 14.67 -15.84
CA ASP A 90 13.35 15.28 -17.12
C ASP A 90 14.20 16.55 -16.93
N PHE A 91 13.84 17.40 -15.97
CA PHE A 91 14.61 18.59 -15.65
C PHE A 91 16.04 18.25 -15.19
N LEU A 92 16.21 17.28 -14.31
CA LEU A 92 17.52 16.83 -13.84
C LEU A 92 18.35 16.21 -14.97
N PHE A 93 17.72 15.45 -15.86
CA PHE A 93 18.38 14.88 -17.02
C PHE A 93 18.89 15.97 -17.97
N GLN A 94 18.09 17.02 -18.23
CA GLN A 94 18.51 18.16 -19.04
C GLN A 94 19.67 18.92 -18.40
N GLN A 95 19.63 19.17 -17.09
CA GLN A 95 20.76 19.80 -16.38
C GLN A 95 22.03 18.95 -16.45
N PHE A 96 21.93 17.64 -16.22
CA PHE A 96 23.07 16.74 -16.31
C PHE A 96 23.65 16.72 -17.73
N SER A 97 22.79 16.63 -18.75
CA SER A 97 23.23 16.65 -20.14
C SER A 97 23.94 17.95 -20.50
N PHE A 98 23.42 19.10 -20.04
CA PHE A 98 24.05 20.39 -20.25
C PHE A 98 25.40 20.52 -19.51
N ALA A 99 25.51 19.96 -18.31
CA ALA A 99 26.72 20.05 -17.50
C ALA A 99 27.87 19.16 -17.98
N PHE A 100 27.59 18.08 -18.72
CA PHE A 100 28.59 17.09 -19.14
C PHE A 100 28.82 16.99 -20.65
N PHE A 101 27.89 17.44 -21.48
CA PHE A 101 27.99 17.32 -22.95
C PHE A 101 28.02 18.66 -23.69
N ASN A 102 28.03 19.81 -22.99
CA ASN A 102 28.43 21.13 -23.52
C ASN A 102 29.69 21.62 -22.80
#